data_AF-A0A1F5AE58-F1
#
_entry.id   AF-A0A1F5AE58-F1
#
_cell.length_a   1.000
_cell.length_b   1.000
_cell.length_c   1.000
_cell.angle_alpha   90.00
_cell.angle_beta   90.00
_cell.angle_gamma   90.00
#
_symmetry.space_group_name_H-M   'P 1'
#
loop_
_entity.id
_entity.type
_entity.pdbx_description
1 polymer ?
#
loop_
_entity_poly.entity_id
_entity_poly.type
_entity_poly.pdbx_seq_one_letter_code
_entity_poly.pdbx_strand_id
1 'polypeptide(L)'
;MFIKYGHHTMKLIYFLFLSIIFINISTEAATYKGQNIDGPEYSARAYSYGTHSYYYVKVVFDGRYTKVYFEGGEYTYLSLNNSDISDPHDIYAYDYEKHVNWHLNVDGLD
;
A
#
# COMPACT_ATOMS: atom_id res chain seq x y z
N MET A 1 -53.74 -42.93 -1.57
CA MET A 1 -52.35 -43.01 -1.10
C MET A 1 -51.51 -42.14 -2.03
N PHE A 2 -51.24 -40.89 -1.63
CA PHE A 2 -50.51 -39.92 -2.46
C PHE A 2 -49.08 -39.82 -1.90
N ILE A 3 -48.09 -40.19 -2.70
CA ILE A 3 -46.68 -40.11 -2.31
C ILE A 3 -46.19 -38.69 -2.59
N LYS A 4 -45.80 -38.00 -1.51
CA LYS A 4 -45.27 -36.63 -1.48
C LYS A 4 -43.79 -36.69 -1.87
N TYR A 5 -43.44 -36.21 -3.06
CA TYR A 5 -42.02 -36.11 -3.47
C TYR A 5 -41.29 -35.06 -2.63
N GLY A 6 -40.18 -35.49 -2.05
CA GLY A 6 -39.41 -34.80 -1.03
C GLY A 6 -38.68 -33.55 -1.52
N HIS A 7 -38.78 -32.53 -0.68
CA HIS A 7 -38.14 -31.22 -0.72
C HIS A 7 -36.64 -31.34 -0.36
N HIS A 8 -35.82 -31.95 -1.22
CA HIS A 8 -34.39 -32.15 -0.93
C HIS A 8 -33.41 -31.52 -1.95
N THR A 9 -33.91 -30.75 -2.92
CA THR A 9 -33.08 -30.12 -3.96
C THR A 9 -32.83 -28.62 -3.75
N MET A 10 -32.89 -28.13 -2.50
CA MET A 10 -32.73 -26.70 -2.19
C MET A 10 -31.76 -26.44 -1.01
N LYS A 11 -30.72 -27.26 -0.86
CA LYS A 11 -29.67 -27.03 0.16
C LYS A 11 -28.23 -27.25 -0.31
N LEU A 12 -28.01 -27.60 -1.59
CA LEU A 12 -26.66 -27.87 -2.10
C LEU A 12 -26.06 -26.77 -3.01
N ILE A 13 -26.84 -25.74 -3.36
CA ILE A 13 -26.37 -24.68 -4.28
C ILE A 13 -25.80 -23.47 -3.51
N TYR A 14 -26.13 -23.33 -2.23
CA TYR A 14 -25.70 -22.17 -1.43
C TYR A 14 -24.24 -22.24 -0.94
N PHE A 15 -23.62 -23.42 -0.99
CA PHE A 15 -22.21 -23.60 -0.57
C PHE A 15 -21.19 -23.39 -1.69
N LEU A 16 -21.63 -23.33 -2.95
CA LEU A 16 -20.72 -23.17 -4.09
C LEU A 16 -20.50 -21.70 -4.51
N PHE A 17 -21.19 -20.76 -3.88
CA PHE A 17 -21.12 -19.33 -4.23
C PHE A 17 -20.28 -18.48 -3.26
N LEU A 18 -19.64 -19.09 -2.26
CA LEU A 18 -18.87 -18.36 -1.23
C LEU A 18 -17.34 -18.39 -1.44
N SER A 19 -16.83 -19.09 -2.45
CA SER A 19 -15.38 -19.37 -2.56
C SER A 19 -14.60 -18.54 -3.57
N ILE A 20 -15.20 -17.58 -4.29
CA ILE A 20 -14.46 -16.84 -5.32
C ILE A 20 -14.86 -15.36 -5.34
N ILE A 21 -14.63 -14.69 -4.21
CA ILE A 21 -14.34 -13.25 -4.23
C ILE A 21 -12.92 -13.10 -3.67
N PHE A 22 -11.95 -13.79 -4.29
CA PHE A 22 -10.61 -13.24 -4.34
C PHE A 22 -10.71 -12.05 -5.29
N ILE A 23 -11.06 -10.89 -4.72
CA ILE A 23 -10.88 -9.62 -5.41
C ILE A 23 -9.41 -9.63 -5.81
N ASN A 24 -9.15 -9.78 -7.09
CA ASN A 24 -7.86 -9.44 -7.68
C ASN A 24 -7.75 -7.92 -7.56
N ILE A 25 -7.54 -7.43 -6.33
CA ILE A 25 -7.06 -6.08 -6.14
C ILE A 25 -5.70 -6.16 -6.79
N SER A 26 -5.58 -5.60 -8.00
CA SER A 26 -4.27 -5.38 -8.59
C SER A 26 -3.60 -4.38 -7.65
N THR A 27 -2.94 -4.88 -6.61
CA THR A 27 -2.09 -4.08 -5.75
C THR A 27 -0.90 -3.74 -6.63
N GLU A 28 -1.00 -2.60 -7.30
CA GLU A 28 0.11 -2.00 -8.03
C GLU A 28 1.24 -1.84 -7.02
N ALA A 29 2.31 -2.60 -7.20
CA ALA A 29 3.49 -2.58 -6.33
C ALA A 29 4.29 -1.30 -6.58
N ALA A 30 5.00 -0.79 -5.57
CA ALA A 30 6.04 0.18 -5.83
C ALA A 30 7.18 -0.52 -6.58
N THR A 31 7.69 0.10 -7.64
CA THR A 31 8.78 -0.45 -8.45
C THR A 31 9.94 0.51 -8.58
N TYR A 32 11.17 -0.03 -8.62
CA TYR A 32 12.37 0.69 -9.02
C TYR A 32 13.14 -0.19 -10.01
N LYS A 33 13.50 0.36 -11.19
CA LYS A 33 14.16 -0.39 -12.27
C LYS A 33 13.42 -1.68 -12.66
N GLY A 34 12.09 -1.65 -12.60
CA GLY A 34 11.23 -2.81 -12.90
C GLY A 34 11.19 -3.90 -11.82
N GLN A 35 11.82 -3.67 -10.66
CA GLN A 35 11.78 -4.59 -9.52
C GLN A 35 10.79 -4.09 -8.47
N ASN A 36 10.06 -5.01 -7.84
CA ASN A 36 9.19 -4.71 -6.71
C ASN A 36 10.04 -4.31 -5.49
N ILE A 37 9.73 -3.17 -4.88
CA ILE A 37 10.41 -2.64 -3.68
C ILE A 37 9.51 -2.60 -2.43
N ASP A 38 8.31 -3.17 -2.49
CA ASP A 38 7.36 -3.26 -1.38
C ASP A 38 7.88 -4.17 -0.26
N GLY A 39 7.73 -3.74 0.99
CA GLY A 39 7.99 -4.55 2.18
C GLY A 39 9.32 -4.26 2.91
N PRO A 40 10.49 -4.21 2.24
CA PRO A 40 11.73 -3.83 2.89
C PRO A 40 11.69 -2.42 3.50
N GLU A 41 12.51 -2.24 4.52
CA GLU A 41 12.72 -0.94 5.16
C GLU A 41 13.96 -0.26 4.58
N TYR A 42 13.81 0.99 4.14
CA TYR A 42 14.89 1.81 3.61
C TYR A 42 15.12 3.03 4.51
N SER A 43 16.37 3.45 4.63
CA SER A 43 16.69 4.72 5.29
C SER A 43 16.39 5.88 4.34
N ALA A 44 15.93 7.00 4.85
CA ALA A 44 15.62 8.16 4.03
C ALA A 44 15.73 9.49 4.78
N ARG A 45 15.82 10.58 4.01
CA ARG A 45 15.50 11.93 4.47
C ARG A 45 14.16 12.34 3.90
N ALA A 46 13.25 12.80 4.75
CA ALA A 46 11.93 13.28 4.37
C ALA A 46 11.81 14.78 4.67
N TYR A 47 11.40 15.56 3.68
CA TYR A 47 11.05 16.96 3.84
C TYR A 47 9.53 17.13 3.87
N SER A 48 9.03 17.76 4.93
CA SER A 48 7.62 18.13 5.03
C SER A 48 7.40 19.56 4.59
N TYR A 49 6.53 19.78 3.61
CA TYR A 49 6.14 21.14 3.22
C TYR A 49 5.20 21.81 4.25
N GLY A 50 4.61 21.04 5.16
CA GLY A 50 3.78 21.58 6.24
C GLY A 50 4.62 22.21 7.35
N THR A 51 5.70 21.54 7.77
CA THR A 51 6.58 22.01 8.85
C THR A 51 7.84 22.70 8.36
N HIS A 52 8.11 22.68 7.05
CA HIS A 52 9.33 23.22 6.42
C HIS A 52 10.62 22.66 7.04
N SER A 53 10.61 21.36 7.37
CA SER A 53 11.70 20.70 8.08
C SER A 53 12.07 19.35 7.44
N TYR A 54 13.35 18.98 7.58
CA TYR A 54 13.86 17.67 7.20
C TYR A 54 13.87 16.73 8.41
N TYR A 55 13.58 15.46 8.16
CA TYR A 55 13.59 14.39 9.14
C TYR A 55 14.42 13.22 8.61
N TYR A 56 15.24 12.62 9.47
CA TYR A 56 15.80 11.30 9.22
C TYR A 56 14.73 10.27 9.57
N VAL A 57 14.40 9.39 8.63
CA VAL A 57 13.26 8.48 8.74
C VAL A 57 13.61 7.12 8.14
N LYS A 58 12.75 6.16 8.43
CA LYS A 58 12.69 4.88 7.72
C LYS A 58 11.42 4.83 6.89
N VAL A 59 11.49 4.28 5.68
CA VAL A 59 10.34 4.15 4.79
C VAL A 59 10.12 2.69 4.43
N VAL A 60 8.85 2.29 4.36
CA VAL A 60 8.42 0.98 3.85
C VAL A 60 7.37 1.23 2.78
N PHE A 61 7.66 0.80 1.56
CA PHE A 61 6.73 0.90 0.44
C PHE A 61 5.69 -0.23 0.50
N ASP A 62 4.46 0.11 0.11
CA ASP A 62 3.32 -0.80 -0.01
C ASP A 62 2.44 -0.29 -1.15
N GLY A 63 2.81 -0.67 -2.36
CA GLY A 63 2.14 -0.28 -3.58
C GLY A 63 2.17 1.22 -3.87
N ARG A 64 0.99 1.86 -3.86
CA ARG A 64 0.87 3.32 -4.04
C ARG A 64 1.08 4.13 -2.76
N TYR A 65 1.45 3.46 -1.67
CA TYR A 65 1.64 4.09 -0.38
C TYR A 65 3.05 3.86 0.14
N THR A 66 3.47 4.72 1.03
CA THR A 66 4.67 4.50 1.83
C THR A 66 4.38 4.89 3.27
N LYS A 67 4.82 4.04 4.19
CA LYS A 67 4.79 4.34 5.62
C LYS A 67 6.14 4.94 6.00
N VAL A 68 6.09 6.14 6.56
CA VAL A 68 7.27 6.88 7.02
C VAL A 68 7.34 6.82 8.54
N TYR A 69 8.38 6.20 9.08
CA TYR A 69 8.63 6.07 10.51
C TYR A 69 9.65 7.12 10.96
N PHE A 70 9.28 7.92 11.96
CA PHE A 70 10.13 8.95 12.56
C PHE A 70 10.94 8.38 13.74
N GLU A 71 12.01 9.09 14.11
CA GLU A 71 12.72 8.84 15.36
C GLU A 71 11.74 8.96 16.54
N GLY A 72 11.58 7.88 17.31
CA GLY A 72 10.59 7.76 18.39
C GLY A 72 9.44 6.79 18.10
N GLY A 73 9.34 6.25 16.88
CA GLY A 73 8.39 5.19 16.54
C GLY A 73 7.01 5.66 16.07
N GLU A 74 6.77 6.98 16.06
CA GLU A 74 5.63 7.56 15.35
C GLU A 74 5.76 7.32 13.85
N TYR A 75 4.64 7.21 13.15
CA TYR A 75 4.63 7.06 11.70
C TYR A 75 3.52 7.87 11.04
N THR A 76 3.70 8.16 9.75
CA THR A 76 2.63 8.66 8.88
C THR A 76 2.54 7.80 7.62
N TYR A 77 1.36 7.77 7.01
CA TYR A 77 1.13 7.15 5.71
C TYR A 77 1.07 8.23 4.64
N LEU A 78 1.89 8.07 3.59
CA LEU A 78 1.90 8.96 2.45
C LEU A 78 1.46 8.22 1.20
N SER A 79 0.67 8.87 0.35
CA SER A 79 0.35 8.37 -0.99
C SER A 79 1.42 8.84 -1.97
N LEU A 80 2.08 7.90 -2.65
CA LEU A 80 3.06 8.20 -3.67
C LEU A 80 2.37 8.85 -4.88
N ASN A 81 3.01 9.86 -5.46
CA ASN A 81 2.53 10.46 -6.70
C ASN A 81 2.68 9.48 -7.89
N ASN A 82 3.73 8.65 -7.85
CA ASN A 82 3.94 7.54 -8.78
C ASN A 82 4.50 6.33 -8.01
N SER A 83 3.97 5.14 -8.30
CA SER A 83 4.47 3.87 -7.75
C SER A 83 5.68 3.35 -8.53
N ASP A 84 5.82 3.72 -9.81
CA ASP A 84 7.02 3.46 -10.59
C ASP A 84 8.06 4.55 -10.30
N ILE A 85 8.93 4.26 -9.35
CA ILE A 85 9.97 5.16 -8.87
C ILE A 85 11.07 5.24 -9.92
N SER A 86 11.24 6.41 -10.54
CA SER A 86 12.30 6.66 -11.51
C SER A 86 13.62 7.06 -10.85
N ASP A 87 13.54 7.80 -9.73
CA ASP A 87 14.70 8.27 -8.96
C ASP A 87 14.38 8.15 -7.45
N PRO A 88 15.12 7.31 -6.69
CA PRO A 88 14.88 7.13 -5.26
C PRO A 88 15.22 8.38 -4.44
N HIS A 89 15.98 9.32 -5.01
CA HIS A 89 16.35 10.57 -4.35
C HIS A 89 15.37 11.73 -4.65
N ASP A 90 14.35 11.50 -5.49
CA ASP A 90 13.35 12.50 -5.89
C ASP A 90 11.92 11.93 -5.91
N ILE A 91 11.42 11.52 -4.74
CA ILE A 91 10.06 10.96 -4.61
C ILE A 91 9.12 11.99 -3.98
N TYR A 92 8.01 12.29 -4.65
CA TYR A 92 6.94 13.12 -4.10
C TYR A 92 5.77 12.27 -3.60
N ALA A 93 5.27 12.62 -2.42
CA ALA A 93 4.14 11.94 -1.80
C ALA A 93 3.23 12.94 -1.07
N TYR A 94 1.99 12.53 -0.83
CA TYR A 94 0.99 13.38 -0.20
C TYR A 94 0.39 12.71 1.05
N ASP A 95 0.34 13.48 2.14
CA ASP A 95 -0.39 13.14 3.35
C ASP A 95 -1.83 13.64 3.20
N TYR A 96 -2.77 12.74 2.92
CA TYR A 96 -4.18 13.09 2.75
C TYR A 96 -4.88 13.47 4.06
N GLU A 97 -4.35 13.02 5.20
CA GLU A 97 -4.94 13.30 6.51
C GLU A 97 -4.61 14.73 6.95
N LYS A 98 -3.39 15.18 6.68
CA LYS A 98 -2.90 16.51 7.05
C LYS A 98 -2.94 17.52 5.91
N HIS A 99 -3.23 17.09 4.70
CA HIS A 99 -3.20 17.89 3.47
C HIS A 99 -1.82 18.53 3.21
N VAL A 100 -0.76 17.73 3.34
CA VAL A 100 0.64 18.19 3.24
C VAL A 100 1.40 17.39 2.19
N ASN A 101 2.15 18.09 1.34
CA ASN A 101 3.11 17.47 0.44
C ASN A 101 4.39 17.08 1.18
N TRP A 102 5.02 16.01 0.72
CA TRP A 102 6.28 15.50 1.21
C TRP A 102 7.22 15.20 0.05
N HIS A 103 8.51 15.39 0.29
CA HIS A 103 9.58 14.95 -0.60
C HIS A 103 10.46 13.95 0.14
N LEU A 104 10.74 12.81 -0.48
CA LEU A 104 11.53 11.73 0.09
C LEU A 104 12.79 11.52 -0.74
N ASN A 105 13.91 11.42 -0.04
CA ASN A 105 15.19 11.01 -0.58
C ASN A 105 15.59 9.72 0.12
N VAL A 106 15.49 8.60 -0.61
CA VAL A 106 15.62 7.24 -0.09
C VAL A 106 16.98 6.66 -0.44
N ASP A 107 17.65 6.09 0.55
CA ASP A 107 18.95 5.43 0.42
C ASP A 107 18.76 3.90 0.34
N GLY A 108 19.70 3.21 -0.33
CA GLY A 108 19.71 1.74 -0.42
C GLY A 108 18.89 1.15 -1.57
N LEU A 109 18.45 2.00 -2.51
CA LEU A 109 17.88 1.60 -3.80
C LEU A 109 18.91 1.93 -4.90
N ASP A 110 19.77 0.96 -5.22
CA ASP A 110 20.94 1.12 -6.11
C ASP A 110 20.85 0.30 -7.40
#